data_AF-A0A6H1LB04-F1
#
_entry.id   AF-A0A6H1LB04-F1
#
_cell.length_a   1.000
_cell.length_b   1.000
_cell.length_c   1.000
_cell.angle_alpha   90.00
_cell.angle_beta   90.00
_cell.angle_gamma   90.00
#
_symmetry.space_group_name_H-M   'P 1'
#
loop_
_entity.id
_entity.type
_entity.pdbx_description
1 polymer ?
#
loop_
_entity_poly.entity_id
_entity_poly.type
_entity_poly.pdbx_seq_one_letter_code
_entity_poly.pdbx_strand_id
1 'polypeptide(L)'
;MKRRNLLRGALAAGVTAPALAALTAARTDVDQIPSPDAPQDLADLEAAAESYGYGYHGQQPTKVLADLVTDFMTLRPLLTVPQPAPVRARLCRTAGQMAGMTAIVLHDLGSRRESRAWFATAARAAVESGDDQLRA
;
A
#
# COMPACT_ATOMS: atom_id res chain seq x y z
N MET A 1 31.15 -41.80 19.92
CA MET A 1 29.95 -41.78 19.06
C MET A 1 29.22 -40.41 19.19
N LYS A 2 29.75 -39.33 18.59
CA LYS A 2 29.23 -38.61 17.40
C LYS A 2 27.69 -38.47 17.29
N ARG A 3 27.08 -37.57 18.07
CA ARG A 3 25.70 -37.04 17.88
C ARG A 3 25.57 -35.52 18.04
N ARG A 4 26.66 -34.74 17.93
CA ARG A 4 26.64 -33.26 18.18
C ARG A 4 27.23 -32.39 17.07
N ASN A 5 27.51 -32.92 15.87
CA ASN A 5 28.16 -32.17 14.78
C ASN A 5 27.33 -32.00 13.50
N LEU A 6 26.01 -32.26 13.50
CA LEU A 6 25.20 -32.22 12.27
C LEU A 6 24.30 -30.98 12.11
N LEU A 7 24.49 -29.92 12.91
CA LEU A 7 23.69 -28.68 12.79
C LEU A 7 24.55 -27.42 12.56
N ARG A 8 25.74 -27.56 11.95
CA ARG A 8 26.63 -26.42 11.62
C ARG A 8 27.07 -26.38 10.15
N GLY A 9 26.27 -26.93 9.24
CA GLY A 9 26.68 -27.14 7.85
C GLY A 9 25.70 -26.66 6.78
N ALA A 10 24.94 -25.58 7.02
CA ALA A 10 23.98 -25.09 6.01
C ALA A 10 23.84 -23.56 5.97
N LEU A 11 24.96 -22.83 6.06
CA LEU A 11 24.99 -21.35 5.87
C LEU A 11 25.85 -20.92 4.67
N ALA A 12 26.08 -21.80 3.69
CA ALA A 12 26.90 -21.49 2.51
C ALA A 12 26.36 -22.06 1.20
N ALA A 13 25.03 -22.12 1.06
CA ALA A 13 24.38 -22.30 -0.23
C ALA A 13 23.24 -21.28 -0.28
N GLY A 14 23.24 -20.44 -1.31
CA GLY A 14 22.20 -19.42 -1.52
C GLY A 14 20.80 -20.02 -1.33
N VAL A 15 19.87 -19.19 -0.85
CA VAL A 15 18.50 -19.60 -0.51
C VAL A 15 17.99 -20.54 -1.59
N THR A 16 17.90 -21.83 -1.25
CA THR A 16 17.51 -22.85 -2.22
C THR A 16 16.06 -22.59 -2.61
N ALA A 17 15.66 -22.91 -3.85
CA ALA A 17 14.26 -22.83 -4.28
C ALA A 17 13.23 -23.34 -3.23
N PRO A 18 13.48 -24.45 -2.51
CA PRO A 18 12.58 -24.88 -1.43
C PRO A 18 12.57 -23.97 -0.19
N ALA A 19 13.67 -23.29 0.13
CA ALA A 19 13.70 -22.31 1.22
C ALA A 19 12.93 -21.03 0.85
N LEU A 20 13.04 -20.58 -0.40
CA LEU A 20 12.18 -19.50 -0.93
C LEU A 20 10.70 -19.90 -0.92
N ALA A 21 10.39 -21.13 -1.37
CA ALA A 21 9.03 -21.67 -1.35
C ALA A 21 8.45 -21.73 0.08
N ALA A 22 9.24 -22.16 1.05
CA ALA A 22 8.86 -22.18 2.47
C ALA A 22 8.66 -20.77 3.05
N LEU A 23 9.51 -19.81 2.67
CA LEU A 23 9.35 -18.40 3.05
C LEU A 23 8.11 -17.76 2.43
N THR A 24 7.81 -18.02 1.15
CA THR A 24 6.58 -17.58 0.51
C THR A 24 5.35 -18.24 1.14
N ALA A 25 5.41 -19.53 1.48
CA ALA A 25 4.32 -20.21 2.15
C ALA A 25 4.07 -19.64 3.56
N ALA A 26 5.14 -19.39 4.34
CA ALA A 26 5.03 -18.75 5.65
C ALA A 26 4.49 -17.32 5.56
N ARG A 27 4.88 -16.56 4.53
CA ARG A 27 4.31 -15.24 4.25
C ARG A 27 2.82 -15.34 3.93
N THR A 28 2.43 -16.24 3.02
CA THR A 28 1.02 -16.47 2.68
C THR A 28 0.19 -16.89 3.90
N ASP A 29 0.74 -17.71 4.79
CA ASP A 29 0.07 -18.18 6.02
C ASP A 29 -0.14 -17.03 7.02
N VAL A 30 0.84 -16.11 7.11
CA VAL A 30 0.75 -14.88 7.91
C VAL A 30 -0.22 -13.88 7.28
N ASP A 31 -0.20 -13.70 5.96
CA ASP A 31 -1.12 -12.84 5.21
C ASP A 31 -2.57 -13.37 5.26
N GLN A 32 -2.74 -14.68 5.47
CA GLN A 32 -4.04 -15.33 5.66
C GLN A 32 -4.60 -15.21 7.08
N ILE A 33 -3.83 -14.70 8.06
CA ILE A 33 -4.36 -14.40 9.38
C ILE A 33 -5.35 -13.24 9.23
N PRO A 34 -6.66 -13.48 9.33
CA PRO A 34 -7.63 -12.44 9.07
C PRO A 34 -7.49 -11.39 10.17
N SER A 35 -7.09 -10.17 9.80
CA SER A 35 -7.33 -9.02 10.65
C SER A 35 -8.85 -8.82 10.70
N PRO A 36 -9.51 -8.85 11.87
CA PRO A 36 -10.95 -9.08 11.96
C PRO A 36 -11.84 -7.97 11.36
N ASP A 37 -11.30 -6.90 10.79
CA ASP A 37 -12.09 -5.71 10.42
C ASP A 37 -11.76 -5.08 9.05
N ALA A 38 -11.03 -5.71 8.11
CA ALA A 38 -10.85 -5.14 6.77
C ALA A 38 -10.77 -6.17 5.63
N PRO A 39 -11.33 -5.87 4.44
CA PRO A 39 -11.06 -6.64 3.22
C PRO A 39 -9.56 -6.71 2.95
N GLN A 40 -9.05 -7.86 2.49
CA GLN A 40 -7.64 -8.02 2.12
C GLN A 40 -7.18 -6.93 1.13
N ASP A 41 -8.05 -6.58 0.16
CA ASP A 41 -7.82 -5.49 -0.80
C ASP A 41 -7.55 -4.14 -0.12
N LEU A 42 -8.18 -3.85 1.03
CA LEU A 42 -7.95 -2.60 1.76
C LEU A 42 -6.57 -2.59 2.41
N ALA A 43 -6.13 -3.70 3.00
CA ALA A 43 -4.80 -3.80 3.60
C ALA A 43 -3.70 -3.63 2.54
N ASP A 44 -3.88 -4.22 1.36
CA ASP A 44 -2.96 -4.07 0.23
C ASP A 44 -2.90 -2.62 -0.27
N LEU A 45 -4.06 -1.96 -0.37
CA LEU A 45 -4.14 -0.54 -0.75
C LEU A 45 -3.53 0.40 0.30
N GLU A 46 -3.66 0.09 1.59
CA GLU A 46 -3.02 0.83 2.67
C GLU A 46 -1.50 0.71 2.60
N ALA A 47 -0.97 -0.50 2.36
CA ALA A 47 0.46 -0.71 2.16
C ALA A 47 0.98 0.01 0.91
N ALA A 48 0.21 0.00 -0.19
CA ALA A 48 0.55 0.75 -1.41
C ALA A 48 0.59 2.27 -1.14
N ALA A 49 -0.43 2.81 -0.45
CA ALA A 49 -0.49 4.22 -0.08
C ALA A 49 0.67 4.64 0.83
N GLU A 50 1.06 3.79 1.78
CA GLU A 50 2.25 4.01 2.62
C GLU A 50 3.52 4.02 1.77
N SER A 51 3.66 3.06 0.85
CA SER A 51 4.80 2.97 -0.08
C SER A 51 4.96 4.25 -0.90
N TYR A 52 3.85 4.78 -1.43
CA TYR A 52 3.87 6.07 -2.12
C TYR A 52 4.35 7.20 -1.20
N GLY A 53 4.02 7.20 0.09
CA GLY A 53 4.50 8.20 1.05
C GLY A 53 6.03 8.36 1.10
N TYR A 54 6.79 7.33 0.74
CA TYR A 54 8.26 7.36 0.70
C TYR A 54 8.85 7.94 -0.59
N GLY A 55 8.00 8.38 -1.54
CA GLY A 55 8.41 9.03 -2.79
C GLY A 55 8.66 8.04 -3.93
N TYR A 56 9.47 8.46 -4.92
CA TYR A 56 9.57 7.70 -6.19
C TYR A 56 10.54 6.52 -6.18
N HIS A 57 11.41 6.38 -5.18
CA HIS A 57 12.41 5.28 -5.12
C HIS A 57 13.19 5.03 -6.43
N GLY A 58 13.51 6.10 -7.16
CA GLY A 58 14.22 6.02 -8.45
C GLY A 58 13.34 5.65 -9.66
N GLN A 59 12.02 5.50 -9.48
CA GLN A 59 11.06 5.31 -10.55
C GLN A 59 10.77 6.61 -11.30
N GLN A 60 10.34 6.49 -12.55
CA GLN A 60 9.85 7.64 -13.32
C GLN A 60 8.46 8.06 -12.79
N PRO A 61 8.17 9.37 -12.66
CA PRO A 61 6.87 9.84 -12.17
C PRO A 61 5.67 9.29 -12.97
N THR A 62 5.83 9.09 -14.27
CA THR A 62 4.80 8.48 -15.13
C THR A 62 4.48 7.03 -14.77
N LYS A 63 5.45 6.27 -14.29
CA LYS A 63 5.25 4.89 -13.82
C LYS A 63 4.47 4.89 -12.50
N VAL A 64 4.85 5.75 -11.56
CA VAL A 64 4.12 5.95 -10.30
C VAL A 64 2.69 6.39 -10.55
N LEU A 65 2.46 7.28 -11.53
CA LEU A 65 1.10 7.67 -11.93
C LEU A 65 0.26 6.49 -12.45
N ALA A 66 0.86 5.61 -13.25
CA ALA A 66 0.16 4.43 -13.78
C ALA A 66 -0.20 3.43 -12.67
N ASP A 67 0.69 3.26 -11.70
CA ASP A 67 0.45 2.39 -10.54
C ASP A 67 -0.66 2.98 -9.65
N LEU A 68 -0.64 4.28 -9.37
CA LEU A 68 -1.73 4.99 -8.68
C LEU A 68 -3.08 4.86 -9.38
N VAL A 69 -3.12 4.95 -10.71
CA VAL A 69 -4.35 4.73 -11.48
C VAL A 69 -4.89 3.31 -11.25
N THR A 70 -4.01 2.31 -11.23
CA THR A 70 -4.38 0.91 -10.98
C THR A 70 -4.97 0.75 -9.57
N ASP A 71 -4.32 1.32 -8.56
CA ASP A 71 -4.79 1.24 -7.18
C ASP A 71 -6.12 1.97 -6.98
N PHE A 72 -6.34 3.10 -7.65
CA PHE A 72 -7.64 3.77 -7.66
C PHE A 72 -8.76 2.93 -8.29
N MET A 73 -8.46 2.10 -9.29
CA MET A 73 -9.44 1.20 -9.87
C MET A 73 -9.86 0.10 -8.89
N THR A 74 -8.96 -0.34 -8.01
CA THR A 74 -9.24 -1.29 -6.93
C THR A 74 -9.96 -0.62 -5.75
N LEU A 75 -9.60 0.63 -5.42
CA LEU A 75 -10.21 1.38 -4.32
C LEU A 75 -11.65 1.80 -4.61
N ARG A 76 -11.96 2.17 -5.86
CA ARG A 76 -13.25 2.76 -6.23
C ARG A 76 -14.46 1.87 -5.87
N PRO A 77 -14.48 0.56 -6.19
CA PRO A 77 -15.57 -0.33 -5.76
C PRO A 77 -15.80 -0.32 -4.24
N LEU A 78 -14.72 -0.32 -3.45
CA LEU A 78 -14.78 -0.34 -1.99
C LEU A 78 -15.39 0.95 -1.41
N LEU A 79 -15.17 2.09 -2.07
CA LEU A 79 -15.76 3.38 -1.71
C LEU A 79 -17.23 3.53 -2.14
N THR A 80 -17.67 2.80 -3.18
CA THR A 80 -19.04 2.89 -3.70
C THR A 80 -20.05 2.06 -2.92
N VAL A 81 -19.60 1.03 -2.20
CA VAL A 81 -20.46 0.17 -1.38
C VAL A 81 -20.52 0.72 0.05
N PRO A 82 -21.67 0.66 0.74
CA PRO A 82 -21.73 0.99 2.16
C PRO A 82 -20.79 0.10 2.98
N GLN A 83 -19.91 0.73 3.76
CA GLN A 83 -18.95 0.05 4.63
C GLN A 83 -19.21 0.41 6.10
N PRO A 84 -18.80 -0.44 7.06
CA PRO A 84 -18.76 -0.05 8.46
C PRO A 84 -17.96 1.24 8.66
N ALA A 85 -18.40 2.10 9.58
CA ALA A 85 -17.75 3.38 9.87
C ALA A 85 -16.21 3.31 10.02
N PRO A 86 -15.62 2.35 10.77
CA PRO A 86 -14.16 2.26 10.89
C PRO A 86 -13.47 1.91 9.56
N VAL A 87 -14.08 1.05 8.75
CA VAL A 87 -13.58 0.68 7.42
C VAL A 87 -13.66 1.87 6.47
N ARG A 88 -14.75 2.63 6.53
CA ARG A 88 -14.95 3.82 5.71
C ARG A 88 -13.93 4.91 6.03
N ALA A 89 -13.63 5.13 7.31
CA ALA A 89 -12.59 6.08 7.72
C ALA A 89 -11.21 5.71 7.15
N ARG A 90 -10.85 4.41 7.22
CA ARG A 90 -9.62 3.88 6.63
C ARG A 90 -9.57 4.04 5.11
N LEU A 91 -10.64 3.67 4.39
CA LEU A 91 -10.74 3.88 2.95
C LEU A 91 -10.58 5.35 2.55
N CYS A 92 -11.18 6.28 3.30
CA CYS A 92 -11.02 7.70 3.06
C CYS A 92 -9.59 8.19 3.33
N ARG A 93 -8.92 7.68 4.37
CA ARG A 93 -7.51 7.98 4.63
C ARG A 93 -6.63 7.51 3.47
N THR A 94 -6.76 6.26 3.04
CA THR A 94 -5.98 5.67 1.95
C THR A 94 -6.22 6.42 0.64
N ALA A 95 -7.49 6.77 0.34
CA ALA A 95 -7.83 7.60 -0.80
C ALA A 95 -7.18 8.99 -0.75
N GLY A 96 -7.11 9.59 0.45
CA GLY A 96 -6.45 10.87 0.69
C GLY A 96 -4.95 10.81 0.41
N GLN A 97 -4.26 9.79 0.92
CA GLN A 97 -2.83 9.58 0.68
C GLN A 97 -2.51 9.39 -0.82
N MET A 98 -3.25 8.51 -1.50
CA MET A 98 -3.08 8.29 -2.94
C MET A 98 -3.39 9.55 -3.78
N ALA A 99 -4.41 10.32 -3.38
CA ALA A 99 -4.76 11.59 -4.03
C ALA A 99 -3.65 12.64 -3.83
N GLY A 100 -3.06 12.70 -2.63
CA GLY A 100 -1.92 13.55 -2.33
C GLY A 100 -0.70 13.22 -3.20
N MET A 101 -0.33 11.94 -3.29
CA MET A 101 0.76 11.53 -4.17
C MET A 101 0.45 11.81 -5.65
N THR A 102 -0.77 11.54 -6.10
CA THR A 102 -1.18 11.87 -7.48
C THR A 102 -1.02 13.36 -7.77
N ALA A 103 -1.34 14.22 -6.79
CA ALA A 103 -1.14 15.65 -6.91
C ALA A 103 0.33 16.05 -7.03
N ILE A 104 1.23 15.40 -6.26
CA ILE A 104 2.69 15.59 -6.34
C ILE A 104 3.22 15.16 -7.70
N VAL A 105 2.88 13.95 -8.15
CA VAL A 105 3.29 13.41 -9.46
C VAL A 105 2.85 14.33 -10.61
N LEU A 106 1.60 14.77 -10.60
CA LEU A 106 1.09 15.70 -11.61
C LEU A 106 1.72 17.08 -11.52
N HIS A 107 2.14 17.52 -10.33
CA HIS A 107 2.90 18.76 -10.19
C HIS A 107 4.25 18.65 -10.91
N ASP A 108 4.98 17.56 -10.66
CA ASP A 108 6.31 17.29 -11.23
C ASP A 108 6.25 17.11 -12.75
N LEU A 109 5.15 16.55 -13.27
CA LEU A 109 4.89 16.43 -14.70
C LEU A 109 4.42 17.74 -15.36
N GLY A 110 4.25 18.83 -14.60
CA GLY A 110 3.84 20.15 -15.11
C GLY A 110 2.32 20.37 -15.20
N SER A 111 1.50 19.38 -14.84
CA SER A 111 0.04 19.41 -14.87
C SER A 111 -0.57 20.14 -13.65
N ARG A 112 -0.20 21.41 -13.46
CA ARG A 112 -0.55 22.22 -12.26
C ARG A 112 -2.05 22.33 -11.97
N ARG A 113 -2.91 22.37 -13.00
CA ARG A 113 -4.36 22.45 -12.80
C ARG A 113 -4.90 21.15 -12.20
N GLU A 114 -4.47 20.01 -12.72
CA GLU A 114 -4.92 18.70 -12.23
C GLU A 114 -4.32 18.40 -10.86
N SER A 115 -3.05 18.73 -10.64
CA SER A 115 -2.41 18.65 -9.31
C SER A 115 -3.24 19.34 -8.22
N ARG A 116 -3.68 20.59 -8.45
CA ARG A 116 -4.55 21.31 -7.49
C ARG A 116 -5.89 20.63 -7.25
N ALA A 117 -6.50 20.05 -8.29
CA ALA A 117 -7.75 19.32 -8.14
C ALA A 117 -7.57 18.06 -7.30
N TRP A 118 -6.44 17.36 -7.45
CA TRP A 118 -6.10 16.19 -6.65
C TRP A 118 -5.78 16.53 -5.20
N PHE A 119 -5.09 17.64 -4.93
CA PHE A 119 -4.94 18.15 -3.56
C PHE A 119 -6.29 18.45 -2.89
N ALA A 120 -7.24 19.06 -3.62
CA ALA A 120 -8.58 19.29 -3.09
C ALA A 120 -9.35 17.98 -2.81
N THR A 121 -9.12 16.93 -3.60
CA THR A 121 -9.66 15.60 -3.34
C THR A 121 -9.01 14.96 -2.10
N ALA A 122 -7.70 15.08 -1.94
CA ALA A 122 -6.99 14.61 -0.75
C ALA A 122 -7.51 15.27 0.52
N ALA A 123 -7.68 16.60 0.51
CA ALA A 123 -8.21 17.35 1.64
C ALA A 123 -9.66 16.94 2.01
N ARG A 124 -10.52 16.69 1.01
CA ARG A 124 -11.88 16.17 1.28
C ARG A 124 -11.85 14.79 1.90
N ALA A 125 -10.99 13.91 1.40
CA ALA A 125 -10.85 12.55 1.92
C ALA A 125 -10.27 12.53 3.35
N ALA A 126 -9.35 13.44 3.67
CA ALA A 126 -8.85 13.69 5.03
C ALA A 126 -9.96 14.10 6.00
N VAL A 127 -10.85 14.98 5.56
CA VAL A 127 -11.99 15.41 6.38
C VAL A 127 -12.93 14.26 6.67
N GLU A 128 -13.22 13.44 5.65
CA GLU A 128 -14.12 12.29 5.77
C GLU A 128 -13.52 11.14 6.58
N SER A 129 -12.20 10.97 6.58
CA SER A 129 -11.52 9.96 7.41
C SER A 129 -11.47 10.34 8.89
N GLY A 130 -11.69 11.61 9.22
CA GLY A 130 -11.48 12.13 10.57
C GLY A 130 -10.01 12.20 10.96
N ASP A 131 -9.09 12.13 9.99
CA ASP A 131 -7.65 12.13 10.23
C ASP A 131 -7.08 13.56 10.19
N ASP A 132 -6.64 14.04 11.35
CA ASP A 132 -6.01 15.34 11.50
C ASP A 132 -4.59 15.41 10.88
N GLN A 133 -3.89 14.28 10.73
CA GLN A 133 -2.52 14.26 10.18
C GLN A 133 -2.47 14.57 8.68
N LEU A 134 -3.58 14.37 7.97
CA LEU A 134 -3.69 14.53 6.52
C LEU A 134 -4.18 15.95 6.13
N ARG A 135 -4.44 16.82 7.11
CA ARG A 135 -4.87 18.22 6.92
C ARG A 135 -3.71 19.22 6.85
N ALA A 136 -2.49 18.81 7.22
CA ALA A 136 -1.29 19.66 7.27
C ALA A 136 -0.66 19.88 5.89
#